data_AF-A0A2V7YCX8-F1
#
_entry.id   AF-A0A2V7YCX8-F1
#
_cell.length_a   1.000
_cell.length_b   1.000
_cell.length_c   1.000
_cell.angle_alpha   90.00
_cell.angle_beta   90.00
_cell.angle_gamma   90.00
#
_symmetry.space_group_name_H-M   'P 1'
#
loop_
_entity.id
_entity.type
_entity.pdbx_description
1 polymer ?
#
loop_
_entity_poly.entity_id
_entity_poly.type
_entity_poly.pdbx_seq_one_letter_code
_entity_poly.pdbx_strand_id
1 'polypeptide(L)'
;MFTDSLSAVDAMTVSSSFFNEVRAQYLKDREPGQANSSDPEAQISESGIPVINIGRNTFSPRETTIKRYQIADTATYVLRNHTLKGGFDYNHDNILNYFPGNFFGSYVFTSLADFANKNPVRFTE
;
A
#
# COMPACT_ATOMS: atom_id res chain seq x y z
N MET A 1 -1.09 -1.37 -10.28
CA MET A 1 -0.06 -1.81 -9.32
C MET A 1 1.29 -1.59 -9.99
N PHE A 2 2.22 -0.94 -9.31
CA PHE A 2 3.56 -0.71 -9.84
C PHE A 2 4.57 -1.11 -8.78
N THR A 3 5.50 -1.97 -9.18
CA THR A 3 6.55 -2.50 -8.30
C THR A 3 7.90 -2.19 -8.90
N ASP A 4 8.74 -1.50 -8.14
CA ASP A 4 10.14 -1.21 -8.47
C ASP A 4 11.03 -2.04 -7.54
N SER A 5 12.06 -2.70 -8.07
CA SER A 5 13.03 -3.41 -7.25
C SER A 5 14.45 -3.25 -7.77
N LEU A 6 15.39 -3.20 -6.83
CA LEU A 6 16.82 -3.20 -7.09
C LEU A 6 17.50 -4.06 -6.03
N SER A 7 18.35 -4.97 -6.47
CA SER A 7 19.14 -5.82 -5.58
C SER A 7 20.60 -5.79 -5.98
N ALA A 8 21.48 -5.81 -4.99
CA ALA A 8 22.92 -5.88 -5.16
C ALA A 8 23.49 -6.94 -4.21
N VAL A 9 24.51 -7.65 -4.70
CA VAL A 9 25.30 -8.59 -3.92
C VAL A 9 26.76 -8.30 -4.20
N ASP A 10 27.56 -8.24 -3.15
CA ASP A 10 29.00 -8.12 -3.22
C ASP A 10 29.63 -9.27 -2.43
N ALA A 11 30.50 -10.03 -3.09
CA ALA A 11 31.15 -11.21 -2.54
C ALA A 11 32.66 -11.02 -2.62
N MET A 12 33.30 -10.97 -1.46
CA MET A 12 34.68 -10.58 -1.31
C MET A 12 35.51 -11.66 -0.64
N THR A 13 36.60 -12.06 -1.31
CA THR A 13 37.70 -12.79 -0.67
C THR A 13 38.73 -11.77 -0.21
N VAL A 14 38.72 -11.46 1.08
CA VAL A 14 39.60 -10.43 1.66
C VAL A 14 40.99 -11.02 1.97
N SER A 15 41.05 -12.30 2.31
CA SER A 15 42.30 -13.05 2.49
C SER A 15 42.08 -14.53 2.17
N SER A 16 43.14 -15.35 2.28
CA SER A 16 43.03 -16.81 2.11
C SER A 16 42.15 -17.50 3.17
N SER A 17 41.84 -16.82 4.27
CA SER A 17 41.05 -17.35 5.37
C SER A 17 39.80 -16.53 5.70
N PHE A 18 39.57 -15.40 5.05
CA PHE A 18 38.43 -14.52 5.32
C PHE A 18 37.64 -14.20 4.05
N PHE A 19 36.35 -14.52 4.10
CA PHE A 19 35.37 -14.26 3.06
C PHE A 19 34.19 -13.47 3.64
N ASN A 20 33.68 -12.51 2.89
CA ASN A 20 32.54 -11.70 3.28
C ASN A 20 31.55 -11.59 2.12
N GLU A 21 30.26 -11.60 2.44
CA GLU A 21 29.19 -11.36 1.48
C GLU A 21 28.22 -10.32 2.04
N VAL A 22 28.01 -9.25 1.28
CA VAL A 22 27.02 -8.21 1.59
C VAL A 22 25.90 -8.28 0.55
N ARG A 23 24.66 -8.22 1.02
CA ARG A 23 23.46 -8.17 0.18
C ARG A 23 22.66 -6.93 0.53
N ALA A 24 22.23 -6.18 -0.47
CA ALA A 24 21.35 -5.03 -0.29
C ALA A 24 20.15 -5.13 -1.24
N GLN A 25 18.99 -4.69 -0.76
CA GLN A 25 17.76 -4.65 -1.54
C GLN A 25 16.99 -3.35 -1.28
N TYR A 26 16.49 -2.77 -2.37
CA TYR A 26 15.44 -1.78 -2.35
C TYR A 26 14.21 -2.37 -3.05
N LEU A 27 13.04 -2.21 -2.42
CA LEU A 27 11.77 -2.55 -3.02
C LEU A 27 10.77 -1.43 -2.77
N LYS A 28 9.99 -1.11 -3.78
CA LYS A 28 8.86 -0.19 -3.67
C LYS A 28 7.68 -0.79 -4.37
N ASP A 29 6.56 -0.87 -3.67
CA ASP A 29 5.31 -1.34 -4.25
C ASP A 29 4.21 -0.31 -4.00
N ARG A 30 3.47 0.02 -5.06
CA ARG A 30 2.38 1.01 -5.04
C ARG A 30 1.06 0.38 -5.48
N GLU A 31 0.07 0.49 -4.61
CA GLU A 31 -1.30 0.05 -4.81
C GLU A 31 -2.28 1.24 -4.71
N PRO A 32 -2.35 2.12 -5.72
CA PRO A 32 -3.36 3.16 -5.75
C PRO A 32 -4.74 2.56 -6.08
N GLY A 33 -5.76 2.95 -5.32
CA GLY A 33 -7.17 2.73 -5.64
C GLY A 33 -7.81 4.05 -6.07
N GLN A 34 -8.25 4.13 -7.33
CA GLN A 34 -8.92 5.32 -7.86
C GLN A 34 -10.40 5.31 -7.52
N ALA A 35 -10.97 6.49 -7.35
CA ALA A 35 -12.42 6.64 -7.26
C ALA A 35 -13.08 6.26 -8.59
N ASN A 36 -14.26 5.64 -8.51
CA ASN A 36 -15.11 5.33 -9.67
C ASN A 36 -15.80 6.57 -10.27
N SER A 37 -15.85 7.68 -9.52
CA SER A 37 -16.41 8.95 -9.98
C SER A 37 -15.78 10.14 -9.23
N SER A 38 -15.77 11.30 -9.89
CA SER A 38 -15.47 12.59 -9.25
C SER A 38 -16.65 13.13 -8.44
N ASP A 39 -17.88 12.75 -8.78
CA ASP A 39 -19.11 13.27 -8.17
C ASP A 39 -19.37 12.59 -6.81
N PRO A 40 -19.98 13.29 -5.84
CA PRO A 40 -20.28 12.71 -4.52
C PRO A 40 -21.23 11.51 -4.63
N GLU A 41 -21.17 10.61 -3.65
CA GLU A 41 -22.10 9.47 -3.61
C GLU A 41 -23.54 9.98 -3.48
N ALA A 42 -24.48 9.33 -4.19
CA ALA A 42 -25.90 9.51 -4.00
C ALA A 42 -26.59 8.15 -3.89
N GLN A 43 -27.20 7.92 -2.74
CA GLN A 43 -28.02 6.75 -2.44
C GLN A 43 -29.50 7.12 -2.63
N ILE A 44 -30.16 6.49 -3.59
CA ILE A 44 -31.55 6.76 -3.91
C ILE A 44 -32.37 5.52 -3.62
N SER A 45 -33.37 5.69 -2.77
CA SER A 45 -34.37 4.67 -2.46
C SER A 45 -35.71 5.06 -3.07
N GLU A 46 -36.60 4.09 -3.23
CA GLU A 46 -38.00 4.29 -3.62
C GLU A 46 -38.86 3.45 -2.68
N SER A 47 -39.84 4.05 -2.01
CA SER A 47 -40.66 3.38 -0.98
C SER A 47 -39.83 2.65 0.10
N GLY A 48 -38.66 3.20 0.46
CA GLY A 48 -37.74 2.62 1.46
C GLY A 48 -36.83 1.51 0.93
N ILE A 49 -36.90 1.16 -0.36
CA ILE A 49 -36.04 0.15 -0.99
C ILE A 49 -34.94 0.87 -1.78
N PRO A 50 -33.63 0.61 -1.54
CA PRO A 50 -32.56 1.15 -2.36
C PRO A 50 -32.71 0.73 -3.82
N VAL A 51 -32.75 1.69 -4.74
CA VAL A 51 -32.91 1.44 -6.19
C VAL A 51 -31.67 1.83 -6.99
N ILE A 52 -30.97 2.90 -6.60
CA ILE A 52 -29.81 3.41 -7.31
C ILE A 52 -28.74 3.86 -6.30
N ASN A 53 -27.49 3.46 -6.53
CA ASN A 53 -26.33 4.09 -5.91
C ASN A 53 -25.38 4.56 -7.03
N ILE A 54 -25.05 5.85 -7.03
CA ILE A 54 -24.21 6.50 -8.05
C ILE A 54 -23.19 7.42 -7.38
N GLY A 55 -22.22 7.87 -8.16
CA GLY A 55 -21.16 8.76 -7.66
C GLY A 55 -20.00 7.98 -7.04
N ARG A 56 -19.20 8.70 -6.26
CA ARG A 56 -17.94 8.21 -5.69
C ARG A 56 -18.19 7.18 -4.60
N ASN A 57 -17.49 6.05 -4.67
CA ASN A 57 -17.53 5.04 -3.64
C ASN A 57 -16.85 5.51 -2.33
N THR A 58 -17.23 4.92 -1.21
CA THR A 58 -16.75 5.31 0.13
C THR A 58 -15.38 4.75 0.51
N PHE A 59 -14.76 3.97 -0.38
CA PHE A 59 -13.48 3.29 -0.13
C PHE A 59 -12.35 3.76 -1.05
N SER A 60 -12.57 4.78 -1.89
CA SER A 60 -11.57 5.37 -2.77
C SER A 60 -11.79 6.89 -2.92
N PRO A 61 -10.73 7.68 -3.21
CA PRO A 61 -9.35 7.26 -3.47
C PRO A 61 -8.66 6.70 -2.24
N ARG A 62 -7.79 5.71 -2.45
CA ARG A 62 -6.92 5.15 -1.42
C ARG A 62 -5.54 4.90 -1.98
N GLU A 63 -4.54 4.85 -1.11
CA GLU A 63 -3.19 4.45 -1.52
C GLU A 63 -2.53 3.66 -0.40
N THR A 64 -2.08 2.46 -0.74
CA THR A 64 -1.11 1.72 0.06
C THR A 64 0.20 1.70 -0.71
N THR A 65 1.28 2.16 -0.07
CA THR A 65 2.62 2.09 -0.65
C THR A 65 3.60 1.59 0.39
N ILE A 66 4.39 0.58 0.05
CA ILE A 66 5.52 0.14 0.87
C ILE A 66 6.83 0.49 0.17
N LYS A 67 7.79 1.00 0.94
CA LYS A 67 9.20 1.13 0.54
C LYS A 67 10.03 0.35 1.55
N ARG A 68 10.70 -0.71 1.09
CA ARG A 68 11.58 -1.55 1.89
C ARG A 68 13.03 -1.31 1.52
N TYR A 69 13.86 -1.17 2.55
CA TYR A 69 15.31 -1.22 2.45
C TYR A 69 15.80 -2.38 3.29
N GLN A 70 16.61 -3.26 2.70
CA GLN A 70 17.26 -4.37 3.39
C GLN A 70 18.76 -4.32 3.14
N ILE A 71 19.54 -4.58 4.20
CA ILE A 71 20.97 -4.86 4.09
C ILE A 71 21.30 -6.03 5.02
N ALA A 72 22.06 -6.99 4.49
CA ALA A 72 22.52 -8.15 5.20
C ALA A 72 24.00 -8.39 4.93
N ASP A 73 24.71 -8.88 5.94
CA ASP A 73 26.13 -9.21 5.89
C ASP A 73 26.35 -10.63 6.40
N THR A 74 27.30 -11.34 5.82
CA THR A 74 27.81 -12.60 6.35
C THR A 74 29.31 -12.68 6.19
N ALA A 75 30.00 -12.67 7.34
CA ALA A 75 31.43 -12.89 7.45
C ALA A 75 31.73 -14.38 7.74
N THR A 76 32.66 -14.94 7.00
CA THR A 76 33.15 -16.32 7.15
C THR A 76 34.66 -16.30 7.36
N TYR A 77 35.11 -16.93 8.45
CA TYR A 77 36.53 -17.10 8.77
C TYR A 77 36.90 -18.58 8.89
N VAL A 78 37.91 -19.01 8.15
CA VAL A 78 38.40 -20.38 8.13
C VAL A 78 39.67 -20.49 8.96
N LEU A 79 39.60 -21.23 10.07
CA LEU A 79 40.71 -21.48 10.98
C LEU A 79 41.07 -22.97 10.98
N ARG A 80 41.95 -23.37 10.05
CA ARG A 80 42.34 -24.78 9.85
C ARG A 80 41.10 -25.68 9.67
N ASN A 81 40.81 -26.51 10.66
CA ASN A 81 39.70 -27.49 10.65
C ASN A 81 38.40 -26.89 11.23
N HIS A 82 38.40 -25.59 11.56
CA HIS A 82 37.25 -24.88 12.09
C HIS A 82 36.81 -23.79 11.13
N THR A 83 35.51 -23.50 11.10
CA THR A 83 34.94 -22.36 10.37
C THR A 83 34.03 -21.60 11.32
N LEU A 84 34.23 -20.29 11.39
CA LEU A 84 33.38 -19.38 12.13
C LEU A 84 32.59 -18.55 11.13
N LYS A 85 31.28 -18.44 11.35
CA LYS A 85 30.39 -17.57 10.56
C LYS A 85 29.60 -16.67 11.49
N GLY A 86 29.44 -15.43 11.08
CA GLY A 86 28.64 -14.44 11.79
C GLY A 86 28.15 -13.38 10.81
N GLY A 87 27.16 -12.60 11.21
CA GLY A 87 26.56 -11.60 10.34
C GLY A 87 25.36 -10.92 10.97
N PHE A 88 24.72 -10.07 10.18
CA PHE A 88 23.49 -9.38 10.56
C PHE A 88 22.54 -9.28 9.36
N ASP A 89 21.27 -9.03 9.67
CA ASP A 89 20.25 -8.68 8.69
C ASP A 89 19.42 -7.53 9.27
N TYR A 90 19.33 -6.44 8.52
CA TYR A 90 18.54 -5.28 8.87
C TYR A 90 17.52 -4.98 7.78
N ASN A 91 16.27 -4.82 8.19
CA ASN A 91 15.14 -4.46 7.35
C ASN A 91 14.45 -3.21 7.89
N HIS A 92 14.12 -2.28 6.99
CA HIS A 92 13.32 -1.10 7.30
C HIS A 92 12.20 -0.91 6.27
N ASP A 93 10.98 -0.90 6.78
CA ASP A 93 9.77 -0.65 6.00
C ASP A 93 9.21 0.74 6.31
N ASN A 94 9.04 1.54 5.26
CA ASN A 94 8.24 2.75 5.30
C ASN A 94 6.92 2.47 4.56
N ILE A 95 5.84 2.47 5.33
CA ILE A 95 4.50 2.11 4.86
C ILE A 95 3.61 3.34 4.90
N LEU A 96 3.13 3.75 3.73
CA LEU A 96 2.02 4.67 3.58
C LEU A 96 0.72 3.86 3.54
N ASN A 97 -0.22 4.21 4.41
CA ASN A 97 -1.60 3.75 4.34
C ASN A 97 -2.53 4.96 4.37
N TYR A 98 -3.01 5.35 3.20
CA TYR A 98 -3.95 6.45 3.02
C TYR A 98 -5.33 5.89 2.67
N PHE A 99 -6.26 6.03 3.62
CA PHE A 99 -7.65 5.65 3.44
C PHE A 99 -8.56 6.72 4.09
N PRO A 100 -9.11 7.65 3.30
CA PRO A 100 -9.94 8.73 3.82
C PRO A 100 -11.35 8.26 4.20
N GLY A 101 -11.78 7.06 3.79
CA GLY A 101 -13.15 6.59 4.01
C GLY A 101 -14.18 7.45 3.28
N ASN A 102 -15.34 7.68 3.91
CA ASN A 102 -16.43 8.52 3.39
C ASN A 102 -16.15 10.03 3.49
N PHE A 103 -14.89 10.45 3.38
CA PHE A 103 -14.48 11.86 3.50
C PHE A 103 -15.19 12.81 2.53
N PHE A 104 -15.70 12.30 1.40
CA PHE A 104 -16.43 13.09 0.39
C PHE A 104 -17.94 13.12 0.60
N GLY A 105 -18.42 12.41 1.62
CA GLY A 105 -19.81 12.32 1.99
C GLY A 105 -20.71 11.58 0.99
N SER A 106 -21.97 11.45 1.38
CA SER A 106 -23.03 10.79 0.62
C SER A 106 -24.36 11.48 0.82
N TYR A 107 -25.08 11.73 -0.27
CA TYR A 107 -26.44 12.26 -0.27
C TYR A 107 -27.46 11.13 -0.29
N VAL A 108 -28.47 11.21 0.57
CA VAL A 108 -29.56 10.24 0.63
C VAL A 108 -30.85 10.85 0.09
N PHE A 109 -31.50 10.14 -0.83
CA PHE A 109 -32.78 10.49 -1.41
C PHE A 109 -33.80 9.37 -1.15
N THR A 110 -35.03 9.74 -0.80
CA THR A 110 -36.11 8.80 -0.46
C THR A 110 -37.00 8.40 -1.63
N SER A 111 -36.87 9.10 -2.77
CA SER A 111 -37.54 8.80 -4.03
C SER A 111 -36.71 9.24 -5.23
N LEU A 112 -37.00 8.69 -6.40
CA LEU A 112 -36.45 9.18 -7.67
C LEU A 112 -36.86 10.63 -7.96
N ALA A 113 -38.05 11.06 -7.49
CA ALA A 113 -38.52 12.43 -7.61
C ALA A 113 -37.69 13.41 -6.77
N ASP A 114 -37.31 13.04 -5.54
CA ASP A 114 -36.42 13.85 -4.69
C ASP A 114 -35.05 14.04 -5.35
N PHE A 115 -34.52 12.98 -5.96
CA PHE A 115 -33.27 13.06 -6.71
C PHE A 115 -33.38 13.99 -7.93
N ALA A 116 -34.42 13.84 -8.74
CA ALA A 116 -34.66 14.70 -9.90
C ALA A 116 -34.79 16.19 -9.54
N ASN A 117 -35.36 16.47 -8.36
CA ASN A 117 -35.52 17.84 -7.83
C ASN A 117 -34.34 18.32 -6.97
N LYS A 118 -33.27 17.51 -6.82
CA LYS A 118 -32.08 17.81 -5.99
C LYS A 118 -32.43 18.13 -4.53
N ASN A 119 -33.38 17.40 -3.96
CA ASN A 119 -33.86 17.58 -2.58
C ASN A 119 -33.44 16.38 -1.70
N PRO A 120 -32.17 16.30 -1.23
CA PRO A 120 -31.73 15.21 -0.38
C PRO A 120 -32.36 15.30 1.02
N VAL A 121 -32.73 14.15 1.58
CA VAL A 121 -33.25 14.07 2.96
C VAL A 121 -32.14 14.07 4.00
N ARG A 122 -30.92 13.67 3.62
CA ARG A 122 -29.76 13.60 4.51
C ARG A 122 -28.46 13.70 3.74
N PHE A 123 -27.46 14.26 4.40
CA PHE A 123 -26.05 14.18 4.02
C PHE A 123 -25.26 13.51 5.15
N THR A 124 -24.33 12.62 4.82
CA THR A 124 -23.48 11.91 5.77
C THR A 124 -22.02 11.96 5.34
N GLU A 125 -21.11 12.35 6.24
CA GLU A 125 -19.65 12.29 6.11
C GLU A 125 -19.05 11.34 7.14
#